data_AF-A0A450Z6U5-F1
#
_entry.id   AF-A0A450Z6U5-F1
#
_cell.length_a   1.000
_cell.length_b   1.000
_cell.length_c   1.000
_cell.angle_alpha   90.00
_cell.angle_beta   90.00
_cell.angle_gamma   90.00
#
_symmetry.space_group_name_H-M   'P 1'
#
loop_
_entity.id
_entity.type
_entity.pdbx_description
1 polymer ?
#
loop_
_entity_poly.entity_id
_entity_poly.type
_entity_poly.pdbx_seq_one_letter_code
_entity_poly.pdbx_strand_id
1 'polypeptide(L)'
;MEERPLAFTRMIFIGDGDTDIPSMKMVRYQGGFSIAVFDTVHGKAQKSQRNIRRLISEDRVDFVASADYEEGSQLDIVKGIIGRFAAEADYRESGNGDARG
;
A
#
# COMPACT_ATOMS: atom_id res chain seq x y z
N MET A 1 23.51 13.67 7.68
CA MET A 1 22.55 12.90 6.84
C MET A 1 21.67 13.94 6.19
N GLU A 2 21.68 14.03 4.86
CA GLU A 2 20.70 14.86 4.16
C GLU A 2 19.30 14.34 4.51
N GLU A 3 18.41 15.24 4.92
CA GLU A 3 17.01 14.93 5.11
C GLU A 3 16.45 14.39 3.78
N ARG A 4 15.88 13.18 3.78
CA ARG A 4 15.24 12.66 2.56
C ARG A 4 14.12 13.63 2.17
N PRO A 5 14.04 14.04 0.89
CA PRO A 5 12.93 14.86 0.41
C PRO A 5 11.55 14.23 0.67
N LEU A 6 11.49 12.89 0.77
CA LEU A 6 10.31 12.13 1.17
C LEU A 6 10.65 11.20 2.33
N ALA A 7 9.98 11.41 3.47
CA ALA A 7 10.07 10.52 4.62
C ALA A 7 9.44 9.16 4.29
N PHE A 8 10.03 8.08 4.82
CA PHE A 8 9.48 6.73 4.68
C PHE A 8 8.05 6.61 5.24
N THR A 9 7.72 7.39 6.28
CA THR A 9 6.37 7.46 6.86
C THR A 9 5.29 7.92 5.89
N ARG A 10 5.69 8.47 4.74
CA ARG A 10 4.80 8.89 3.63
C ARG A 10 4.95 8.00 2.38
N MET A 11 5.49 6.80 2.54
CA MET A 11 5.68 5.85 1.44
C MET A 11 4.70 4.68 1.54
N ILE A 12 4.21 4.26 0.39
CA ILE A 12 3.46 3.02 0.19
C ILE A 12 4.27 2.18 -0.80
N PHE A 13 4.60 0.95 -0.41
CA PHE A 13 5.23 -0.03 -1.27
C PHE A 13 4.20 -1.08 -1.67
N ILE A 14 4.14 -1.41 -2.96
CA ILE A 14 3.25 -2.46 -3.49
C ILE A 14 4.12 -3.47 -4.25
N GLY A 15 4.07 -4.74 -3.89
CA GLY A 15 4.87 -5.80 -4.54
C GLY A 15 4.20 -7.16 -4.49
N ASP A 16 4.56 -8.06 -5.41
CA ASP A 16 3.82 -9.30 -5.66
C ASP A 16 4.55 -10.58 -5.24
N GLY A 17 5.78 -10.46 -4.74
CA GLY A 17 6.63 -11.63 -4.61
C GLY A 17 7.84 -11.54 -3.70
N ASP A 18 8.60 -12.64 -3.75
CA ASP A 18 9.75 -12.87 -2.89
C ASP A 18 10.91 -11.90 -3.18
N THR A 19 11.00 -11.37 -4.40
CA THR A 19 12.01 -10.41 -4.82
C THR A 19 11.86 -9.06 -4.11
N ASP A 20 10.63 -8.69 -3.77
CA ASP A 20 10.32 -7.38 -3.18
C ASP A 20 10.38 -7.38 -1.65
N ILE A 21 10.54 -8.57 -1.05
CA ILE A 21 10.61 -8.75 0.41
C ILE A 21 11.59 -7.78 1.09
N PRO A 22 12.83 -7.57 0.61
CA PRO A 22 13.74 -6.63 1.25
C PRO A 22 13.18 -5.20 1.29
N SER A 23 12.53 -4.77 0.20
CA SER A 23 11.93 -3.44 0.07
C SER A 23 10.71 -3.28 0.97
N MET A 24 9.81 -4.27 1.00
CA MET A 24 8.64 -4.28 1.89
C MET A 24 9.06 -4.16 3.36
N LYS A 25 10.03 -4.99 3.78
CA LYS A 25 10.55 -4.93 5.16
C LYS A 25 11.18 -3.59 5.47
N MET A 26 11.95 -3.01 4.53
CA MET A 26 12.59 -1.71 4.72
C MET A 26 11.57 -0.60 4.91
N VAL A 27 10.55 -0.53 4.05
CA VAL A 27 9.52 0.51 4.12
C VAL A 27 8.72 0.40 5.41
N ARG A 28 8.26 -0.81 5.77
CA ARG A 28 7.54 -1.06 7.03
C ARG A 28 8.38 -0.72 8.25
N TYR A 29 9.65 -1.17 8.29
CA TYR A 29 10.56 -0.88 9.40
C TYR A 29 10.76 0.63 9.63
N GLN A 30 10.76 1.41 8.55
CA GLN A 30 10.93 2.86 8.60
C GLN A 30 9.61 3.63 8.79
N GLY A 31 8.50 2.92 9.06
CA GLY A 31 7.20 3.50 9.37
C GLY A 31 6.32 3.84 8.15
N GLY A 32 6.69 3.42 6.95
CA GLY A 32 5.82 3.43 5.78
C GLY A 32 4.91 2.20 5.72
N PHE A 33 4.11 2.10 4.66
CA PHE A 33 3.16 1.00 4.46
C PHE A 33 3.61 0.08 3.32
N SER A 34 3.48 -1.23 3.52
CA SER A 34 3.77 -2.25 2.51
C SER A 34 2.55 -3.11 2.25
N ILE A 35 2.18 -3.26 0.97
CA ILE A 35 1.03 -3.99 0.49
C ILE A 35 1.53 -5.11 -0.42
N ALA A 36 1.30 -6.37 -0.04
CA ALA A 36 1.51 -7.48 -0.95
C ALA A 36 0.30 -7.62 -1.89
N VAL A 37 0.55 -7.69 -3.19
CA VAL A 37 -0.50 -7.99 -4.18
C VAL A 37 -0.39 -9.41 -4.70
N PHE A 38 -1.50 -9.98 -5.12
CA PHE A 38 -1.51 -11.33 -5.66
C PHE A 38 -2.49 -11.49 -6.82
N ASP A 39 -2.07 -12.25 -7.83
CA ASP A 39 -2.93 -12.57 -8.97
C ASP A 39 -4.01 -13.58 -8.54
N THR A 40 -5.27 -13.20 -8.76
CA THR A 40 -6.49 -14.01 -8.56
C THR A 40 -6.96 -14.66 -9.85
N VAL A 41 -6.46 -14.20 -11.01
CA VAL A 41 -6.86 -14.66 -12.33
C VAL A 41 -5.76 -15.62 -12.82
N HIS A 42 -6.08 -16.63 -13.63
CA HIS A 42 -5.10 -17.55 -14.26
C HIS A 42 -4.47 -18.68 -13.41
N GLY A 43 -5.25 -19.40 -12.59
CA GLY A 43 -4.85 -20.73 -12.08
C GLY A 43 -3.63 -20.78 -11.15
N LYS A 44 -3.02 -19.64 -10.83
CA LYS A 44 -1.90 -19.47 -9.89
C LYS A 44 -2.35 -19.26 -8.45
N ALA A 45 -3.65 -19.34 -8.19
CA ALA A 45 -4.27 -19.08 -6.89
C ALA A 45 -3.60 -19.84 -5.72
N GLN A 46 -3.17 -21.10 -5.91
CA GLN A 46 -2.47 -21.84 -4.85
C GLN A 46 -1.06 -21.29 -4.54
N LYS A 47 -0.28 -20.91 -5.58
CA LYS A 47 1.05 -20.32 -5.40
C LYS A 47 0.94 -18.93 -4.76
N SER A 48 -0.02 -18.13 -5.24
CA SER A 48 -0.40 -16.85 -4.66
C SER A 48 -0.77 -16.98 -3.18
N GLN A 49 -1.67 -17.91 -2.83
CA GLN A 49 -2.07 -18.13 -1.43
C GLN A 49 -0.91 -18.57 -0.53
N ARG A 50 -0.02 -19.44 -0.99
CA ARG A 50 1.14 -19.87 -0.19
C ARG A 50 2.10 -18.70 0.06
N ASN A 51 2.35 -17.89 -0.96
CA ASN A 51 3.21 -16.71 -0.84
C ASN A 51 2.61 -15.67 0.10
N ILE A 52 1.31 -15.38 -0.03
CA ILE A 52 0.58 -14.47 0.88
C ILE A 52 0.68 -14.92 2.33
N ARG A 53 0.34 -16.19 2.61
CA ARG A 53 0.39 -16.73 3.97
C ARG A 53 1.78 -16.57 4.56
N ARG A 54 2.82 -16.79 3.75
CA ARG A 54 4.21 -16.61 4.16
C ARG A 54 4.53 -15.15 4.48
N LEU A 55 4.16 -14.21 3.61
CA LEU A 55 4.39 -12.78 3.80
C LEU A 55 3.72 -12.24 5.07
N ILE A 56 2.49 -12.68 5.35
CA ILE A 56 1.78 -12.33 6.59
C ILE A 56 2.43 -12.99 7.81
N SER A 57 2.69 -14.31 7.75
CA SER A 57 3.22 -15.06 8.90
C SER A 57 4.61 -14.62 9.34
N GLU A 58 5.38 -14.03 8.42
CA GLU A 58 6.72 -13.53 8.68
C GLU A 58 6.74 -12.01 8.99
N ASP A 59 5.56 -11.42 9.25
CA ASP A 59 5.32 -10.00 9.57
C ASP A 59 5.98 -9.02 8.57
N ARG A 60 5.97 -9.40 7.29
CA ARG A 60 6.72 -8.68 6.24
C ARG A 60 5.94 -7.56 5.56
N VAL A 61 4.61 -7.54 5.70
CA VAL A 61 3.71 -6.58 5.06
C VAL A 61 2.60 -6.12 6.00
N ASP A 62 2.09 -4.92 5.77
CA ASP A 62 0.96 -4.35 6.50
C ASP A 62 -0.37 -4.89 5.98
N PHE A 63 -0.50 -5.01 4.65
CA PHE A 63 -1.73 -5.40 3.99
C PHE A 63 -1.49 -6.39 2.87
N VAL A 64 -2.55 -7.10 2.50
CA VAL A 64 -2.58 -7.96 1.32
C VAL A 64 -3.85 -7.68 0.54
N ALA A 65 -3.75 -7.52 -0.78
CA ALA A 65 -4.87 -7.28 -1.68
C ALA A 65 -4.72 -8.07 -2.97
N SER A 66 -5.82 -8.40 -3.65
CA SER A 66 -5.73 -8.88 -5.02
C SER A 66 -5.05 -7.83 -5.92
N ALA A 67 -4.32 -8.27 -6.94
CA ALA A 67 -3.76 -7.42 -7.99
C ALA A 67 -4.85 -6.91 -8.96
N ASP A 68 -5.96 -6.45 -8.39
CA ASP A 68 -7.10 -5.86 -9.05
C ASP A 68 -7.02 -4.34 -8.84
N TYR A 69 -6.80 -3.61 -9.93
CA TYR A 69 -6.59 -2.16 -9.93
C TYR A 69 -7.85 -1.40 -10.36
N GLU A 70 -9.00 -2.07 -10.45
CA GLU A 70 -10.28 -1.44 -10.73
C GLU A 70 -10.80 -0.64 -9.52
N GLU A 71 -11.65 0.34 -9.78
CA GLU A 71 -12.32 1.15 -8.76
C GLU A 71 -13.21 0.26 -7.87
N GLY A 72 -13.15 0.43 -6.55
CA GLY A 72 -13.91 -0.39 -5.60
C GLY A 72 -13.26 -1.73 -5.25
N SER A 73 -12.07 -2.02 -5.78
CA SER A 73 -11.29 -3.21 -5.45
C SER A 73 -10.67 -3.12 -4.04
N GLN A 74 -10.06 -4.23 -3.60
CA GLN A 74 -9.31 -4.25 -2.33
C GLN A 74 -8.14 -3.26 -2.30
N LEU A 75 -7.61 -2.85 -3.45
CA LEU A 75 -6.52 -1.86 -3.53
C LEU A 75 -6.96 -0.44 -3.19
N ASP A 76 -8.26 -0.15 -3.03
CA ASP A 76 -8.75 1.14 -2.52
C ASP A 76 -8.23 1.48 -1.11
N ILE A 77 -7.66 0.51 -0.39
CA ILE A 77 -6.89 0.77 0.84
C ILE A 77 -5.78 1.80 0.64
N VAL A 78 -5.19 1.88 -0.56
CA VAL A 78 -4.19 2.90 -0.93
C VAL A 78 -4.77 4.30 -0.78
N LYS A 79 -6.02 4.51 -1.21
CA LYS A 79 -6.73 5.80 -1.05
C LYS A 79 -6.88 6.16 0.43
N GLY A 80 -7.21 5.17 1.26
CA GLY A 80 -7.29 5.35 2.72
C GLY A 80 -5.95 5.78 3.34
N ILE A 81 -4.85 5.13 2.94
CA ILE A 81 -3.49 5.48 3.42
C ILE A 81 -3.09 6.88 2.96
N ILE A 82 -3.36 7.23 1.69
CA ILE A 82 -3.12 8.58 1.18
C ILE A 82 -3.96 9.62 1.92
N GLY A 83 -5.23 9.33 2.19
CA GLY A 83 -6.11 10.19 2.99
C GLY A 83 -5.56 10.42 4.40
N ARG A 84 -4.96 9.40 5.01
CA ARG A 84 -4.25 9.52 6.28
C ARG A 84 -3.05 10.46 6.17
N PHE A 85 -2.21 10.32 5.13
CA PHE A 85 -1.08 11.22 4.91
C PHE A 85 -1.51 12.67 4.71
N ALA A 86 -2.62 12.89 3.98
CA ALA A 86 -3.18 14.22 3.77
C ALA A 86 -3.64 14.84 5.11
N ALA A 87 -4.36 14.09 5.94
CA ALA A 87 -4.79 14.54 7.26
C ALA A 87 -3.61 14.89 8.18
N GLU A 88 -2.56 14.06 8.19
CA GLU A 88 -1.32 14.32 8.96
C GLU A 88 -0.54 15.54 8.45
N ALA A 89 -0.64 15.87 7.17
CA ALA A 89 -0.02 17.04 6.58
C ALA A 89 -0.84 18.33 6.76
N ASP A 90 -1.97 18.29 7.48
CA ASP A 90 -2.97 19.36 7.58
C ASP A 90 -3.41 19.85 6.18
N TYR A 91 -3.41 18.92 5.20
CA TYR A 91 -3.87 19.19 3.85
C TYR A 91 -5.38 19.33 3.88
N ARG A 92 -5.85 20.57 3.77
CA ARG A 92 -7.24 20.88 3.45
C ARG A 92 -7.37 20.94 1.95
N GLU A 93 -8.30 20.16 1.40
CA GLU A 93 -8.69 20.27 0.01
C GLU A 93 -9.06 21.73 -0.26
N SER A 94 -8.31 22.40 -1.14
CA SER A 94 -8.58 23.77 -1.51
C SER A 94 -9.87 23.82 -2.33
N GLY A 95 -11.00 23.94 -1.63
CA GLY A 95 -12.31 24.36 -2.14
C GLY A 95 -12.77 23.71 -3.44
N ASN A 96 -13.53 22.60 -3.34
CA ASN A 96 -14.53 22.35 -4.36
C ASN A 96 -15.61 23.44 -4.25
N GLY A 97 -15.84 24.14 -5.35
CA GLY A 97 -16.42 25.48 -5.40
C GLY A 97 -17.82 25.63 -4.81
N ASP A 98 -18.06 26.86 -4.35
CA ASP A 98 -19.39 27.46 -4.26
C ASP A 98 -20.25 27.10 -5.49
N ALA A 99 -21.34 26.40 -5.25
CA ALA A 99 -22.54 26.50 -6.07
C ALA A 99 -23.74 26.58 -5.12
N ARG A 100 -23.99 27.81 -4.65
CA ARG A 100 -25.34 28.21 -4.23
C ARG A 100 -26.24 28.15 -5.47
N GLY A 101 -27.37 27.47 -5.30
CA GLY A 101 -28.53 27.49 -6.18
C GLY A 101 -29.69 26.84 -5.44
#